data_AF-A0A537YWN9-F1
#
_entry.id   AF-A0A537YWN9-F1
#
_cell.length_a   1.000
_cell.length_b   1.000
_cell.length_c   1.000
_cell.angle_alpha   90.00
_cell.angle_beta   90.00
_cell.angle_gamma   90.00
#
_symmetry.space_group_name_H-M   'P 1'
#
loop_
_entity.id
_entity.type
_entity.pdbx_description
1 polymer ?
#
loop_
_entity_poly.entity_id
_entity_poly.type
_entity_poly.pdbx_seq_one_letter_code
_entity_poly.pdbx_strand_id
1 'polypeptide(L)' 'MSERSRNLPRRSCLSVPGSSPKMLAKAPGLGADMVFLDLEDSVAPLEKEAARDNVVKAINEQDWGDTVLCVRVNAWDT' A
#
# COMPACT_ATOMS: atom_id res chain seq x y z
N MET A 1 9.29 15.49 -7.90
CA MET A 1 8.19 14.49 -7.93
C MET A 1 8.73 13.30 -8.71
N SER A 2 8.70 12.08 -8.15
CA SER A 2 9.19 10.86 -8.81
C SER A 2 8.69 10.80 -10.26
N GLU A 3 9.56 10.42 -11.21
CA GLU A 3 9.31 10.31 -12.66
C GLU A 3 8.27 9.23 -13.03
N ARG A 4 7.17 9.14 -12.28
CA ARG A 4 6.09 8.20 -12.60
C ARG A 4 5.42 8.68 -13.88
N SER A 5 5.58 7.89 -14.94
CA SER A 5 5.09 8.18 -16.28
C SER A 5 3.59 8.55 -16.26
N ARG A 6 3.23 9.71 -16.86
CA ARG A 6 1.82 10.09 -17.09
C ARG A 6 1.05 9.05 -17.91
N ASN A 7 1.77 8.15 -18.58
CA ASN A 7 1.22 7.11 -19.45
C ASN A 7 1.12 5.73 -18.76
N LEU A 8 1.43 5.62 -17.47
CA LEU A 8 1.21 4.37 -16.72
C LEU A 8 -0.28 3.98 -16.81
N PRO A 9 -0.62 2.79 -17.36
CA PRO A 9 -1.99 2.30 -17.36
C PRO A 9 -2.52 2.22 -15.92
N ARG A 10 -3.82 2.45 -15.72
CA ARG A 10 -4.49 2.35 -14.41
C ARG A 10 -5.65 1.36 -14.46
N ARG A 11 -5.36 0.15 -14.95
CA ARG A 11 -6.33 -0.91 -15.22
C ARG A 11 -6.66 -1.70 -13.96
N SER A 12 -5.71 -1.79 -13.03
CA SER A 12 -5.85 -2.53 -11.78
C SER A 12 -5.39 -1.71 -10.57
N CYS A 13 -6.14 -1.84 -9.47
CA CYS A 13 -5.81 -1.23 -8.18
C CYS A 13 -5.92 -2.31 -7.10
N LEU A 14 -4.79 -2.77 -6.59
CA LEU A 14 -4.73 -3.84 -5.59
C LEU A 14 -4.82 -3.25 -4.18
N SER A 15 -5.78 -3.73 -3.40
CA SER A 15 -5.89 -3.46 -1.97
C SER A 15 -4.99 -4.41 -1.18
N VAL A 16 -4.18 -3.87 -0.27
CA VAL A 16 -3.31 -4.66 0.61
C VAL A 16 -3.46 -4.19 2.06
N PRO A 17 -3.96 -5.03 2.98
CA PRO A 17 -4.08 -4.68 4.39
C PRO A 17 -2.70 -4.40 5.02
N GLY A 18 -2.54 -3.25 5.68
CA GLY A 18 -1.32 -2.87 6.40
C GLY A 18 -1.00 -3.78 7.59
N SER A 19 -2.01 -4.48 8.12
CA SER A 19 -1.84 -5.45 9.21
C SER A 19 -1.26 -6.79 8.77
N SER A 20 -1.07 -7.04 7.47
CA SER A 20 -0.56 -8.32 6.95
C SER A 20 0.83 -8.20 6.30
N PRO A 21 1.93 -8.41 7.07
CA PRO A 21 3.29 -8.43 6.53
C PRO A 21 3.49 -9.39 5.36
N LYS A 22 2.79 -10.54 5.38
CA LYS A 22 2.82 -11.53 4.30
C LYS A 22 2.27 -10.96 2.99
N MET A 23 1.15 -10.22 3.05
CA MET A 23 0.55 -9.63 1.86
C MET A 23 1.36 -8.43 1.37
N LEU A 24 1.86 -7.60 2.30
CA LEU A 24 2.77 -6.50 1.99
C LEU A 24 3.99 -7.01 1.22
N ALA A 25 4.68 -8.03 1.72
CA ALA A 25 5.87 -8.59 1.07
C ALA A 25 5.60 -9.18 -0.32
N LYS A 26 4.36 -9.62 -0.60
CA LYS A 26 3.99 -10.20 -1.89
C LYS A 26 3.60 -9.16 -2.93
N ALA A 27 3.04 -8.02 -2.49
CA ALA A 27 2.36 -7.06 -3.35
C ALA A 27 3.21 -6.50 -4.51
N PRO A 28 4.49 -6.14 -4.34
CA PRO A 28 5.28 -5.57 -5.43
C PRO A 28 5.45 -6.50 -6.63
N GLY A 29 5.42 -7.83 -6.42
CA GLY A 29 5.63 -8.83 -7.47
C GLY A 29 4.37 -9.25 -8.23
N LEU A 30 3.21 -8.64 -7.97
CA LEU A 30 1.92 -9.09 -8.53
C LEU A 30 1.53 -8.40 -9.84
N GLY A 31 2.30 -7.43 -10.32
CA GLY A 31 2.06 -6.76 -11.60
C GLY A 31 0.77 -5.92 -11.63
N ALA A 32 0.30 -5.45 -10.47
CA ALA A 32 -0.79 -4.48 -10.41
C ALA A 32 -0.29 -3.11 -10.88
N ASP A 33 -1.12 -2.38 -11.63
CA ASP A 33 -0.77 -1.04 -12.08
C ASP A 33 -0.66 -0.07 -10.89
N MET A 34 -1.55 -0.24 -9.89
CA MET A 34 -1.58 0.53 -8.65
C MET A 34 -1.75 -0.40 -7.45
N VAL A 35 -1.13 -0.04 -6.34
CA VAL A 35 -1.29 -0.73 -5.05
C VAL A 35 -1.58 0.33 -3.99
N PHE A 36 -2.65 0.14 -3.23
CA PHE A 36 -2.88 0.92 -2.02
C PHE A 36 -2.67 0.06 -0.78
N LEU A 37 -1.85 0.59 0.13
CA LEU A 37 -1.65 0.03 1.44
C LEU A 37 -2.73 0.57 2.37
N ASP A 38 -3.52 -0.33 2.93
CA ASP A 38 -4.73 0.03 3.65
C ASP A 38 -4.51 0.13 5.16
N LEU A 39 -4.90 1.27 5.74
CA LEU A 39 -4.90 1.52 7.18
C LEU A 39 -6.31 1.67 7.76
N GLU A 40 -7.35 1.59 6.92
CA GLU A 40 -8.74 1.85 7.27
C GLU A 40 -9.54 0.53 7.38
N ASP A 41 -10.50 0.25 6.49
CA ASP A 41 -11.50 -0.81 6.72
C ASP A 41 -10.92 -2.22 6.86
N SER A 42 -9.77 -2.52 6.24
CA SER A 42 -9.17 -3.86 6.31
C SER A 42 -8.30 -4.08 7.56
N VAL A 43 -8.22 -3.10 8.47
CA VAL A 43 -7.35 -3.14 9.65
C VAL A 43 -8.19 -3.00 10.92
N ALA A 44 -8.08 -3.98 11.82
CA ALA A 44 -8.77 -3.93 13.10
C ALA A 44 -8.27 -2.74 13.94
N PRO A 45 -9.13 -2.09 14.76
CA PRO A 45 -8.75 -0.89 15.53
C PRO A 45 -7.47 -1.05 16.37
N LEU A 46 -7.30 -2.21 17.02
CA LEU A 46 -6.13 -2.52 17.85
C LEU A 46 -4.85 -2.78 17.03
N GLU A 47 -4.98 -3.03 15.72
CA GLU A 47 -3.85 -3.30 14.84
C GLU A 47 -3.38 -2.04 14.09
N LYS A 48 -4.10 -0.90 14.20
CA LYS A 48 -3.81 0.29 13.39
C LYS A 48 -2.40 0.86 13.61
N GLU A 49 -1.90 0.81 14.85
CA GLU A 49 -0.55 1.28 15.15
C GLU A 49 0.51 0.39 14.49
N ALA A 50 0.45 -0.92 14.73
CA ALA A 50 1.36 -1.88 14.12
C ALA A 50 1.24 -1.91 12.57
N ALA A 51 0.03 -1.74 12.03
CA ALA A 51 -0.20 -1.64 10.59
C ALA A 51 0.49 -0.42 9.99
N ARG A 52 0.49 0.72 10.69
CA ARG A 52 1.21 1.93 10.26
C ARG A 52 2.71 1.66 10.17
N ASP A 53 3.29 1.01 11.17
CA ASP A 53 4.71 0.67 11.19
C ASP A 53 5.07 -0.30 10.06
N ASN A 54 4.23 -1.32 9.82
CA ASN A 54 4.39 -2.25 8.71
C ASN A 54 4.32 -1.55 7.34
N VAL A 55 3.40 -0.59 7.17
CA VAL A 55 3.26 0.19 5.94
C VAL A 55 4.49 1.07 5.70
N VAL A 56 4.97 1.76 6.73
CA VAL A 56 6.21 2.56 6.64
C VAL A 56 7.39 1.68 6.24
N LYS A 57 7.51 0.50 6.88
CA LYS A 57 8.54 -0.47 6.54
C LYS A 57 8.43 -0.94 5.09
N ALA A 58 7.23 -1.29 4.63
CA ALA A 58 7.00 -1.75 3.26
C ALA A 58 7.33 -0.67 2.21
N ILE A 59 7.03 0.60 2.49
CA ILE A 59 7.36 1.72 1.60
C ILE A 59 8.87 1.93 1.49
N ASN A 60 9.59 1.83 2.61
CA ASN A 60 11.02 2.15 2.66
C ASN A 60 11.93 0.99 2.24
N GLU A 61 11.53 -0.25 2.49
CA GLU A 61 12.41 -1.42 2.34
C GLU A 61 12.12 -2.29 1.12
N GLN A 62 10.95 -2.15 0.47
CA GLN A 62 10.58 -2.98 -0.68
C GLN A 62 10.77 -2.24 -1.99
N ASP A 63 11.11 -3.00 -3.04
CA ASP A 63 11.17 -2.49 -4.41
C ASP A 63 9.78 -2.55 -5.06
N TRP A 64 9.18 -1.39 -5.30
CA TRP A 64 7.86 -1.24 -5.92
C TRP A 64 7.92 -1.06 -7.44
N GLY A 65 9.12 -0.94 -8.02
CA GLY A 65 9.32 -0.68 -9.45
C GLY A 65 8.46 0.48 -9.95
N ASP A 66 7.75 0.25 -11.05
CA ASP A 66 6.87 1.23 -11.70
C ASP A 66 5.45 1.27 -11.11
N THR A 67 5.16 0.46 -10.09
CA THR A 67 3.83 0.38 -9.47
C THR A 67 3.48 1.72 -8.82
N VAL A 68 2.27 2.23 -9.09
CA VAL A 68 1.79 3.41 -8.37
C VAL A 68 1.40 3.00 -6.96
N LEU A 69 2.30 3.28 -6.02
CA LEU A 69 2.06 3.07 -4.59
C LEU A 69 1.30 4.26 -3.99
N CYS A 70 0.24 3.95 -3.24
CA CYS A 70 -0.49 4.88 -2.39
C CYS A 70 -0.84 4.26 -1.03
N VAL A 71 -1.32 5.09 -0.10
CA VAL A 71 -1.78 4.66 1.23
C VAL A 71 -3.21 5.14 1.39
N ARG A 72 -4.13 4.23 1.76
CA ARG A 72 -5.47 4.61 2.21
C ARG A 72 -5.39 4.91 3.70
N VAL A 73 -5.45 6.20 4.03
CA VAL A 73 -5.46 6.68 5.41
C VAL A 73 -6.83 6.48 6.05
N ASN A 74 -6.84 6.53 7.37
CA ASN A 74 -8.08 6.54 8.15
C ASN A 74 -8.90 7.81 7.89
N ALA A 75 -10.18 7.74 8.24
CA ALA A 75 -11.09 8.87 8.15
C ALA A 75 -10.57 10.04 9.00
N TRP A 76 -10.90 11.27 8.59
CA TRP A 76 -10.41 12.50 9.21
C TRP A 76 -10.90 12.70 10.65
N ASP A 77 -11.95 11.97 11.05
CA ASP A 77 -12.60 11.97 12.36
C ASP A 77 -12.16 10.80 13.24
N THR A 78 -11.12 10.06 12.86
CA THR A 78 -10.61 8.87 13.58
C THR A 78 -9.15 8.97 14.00
#